data_AF-A0A3M1LVB2-F1
#
_entry.id   AF-A0A3M1LVB2-F1
#
_cell.length_a   1.000
_cell.length_b   1.000
_cell.length_c   1.000
_cell.angle_alpha   90.00
_cell.angle_beta   90.00
_cell.angle_gamma   90.00
#
_symmetry.space_group_name_H-M   'P 1'
#
loop_
_entity.id
_entity.type
_entity.pdbx_description
1 polymer ?
#
loop_
_entity_poly.entity_id
_entity_poly.type
_entity_poly.pdbx_seq_one_letter_code
_entity_poly.pdbx_strand_id
1 'polypeptide(L)'
;MRRLLRVCGWGLWLLLLVACRRPDYPYVRLNVKAEGAVVAAERAPGRLPLRVAIAAVISPKATFDTYSPLLDYLARYLDRPVELLQRPTYAEINELLRTGQADVGFICGGAFVEGEREG
;
A
#
# COMPACT_ATOMS: atom_id res chain seq x y z
N MET A 1 -8.51 -42.34 48.74
CA MET A 1 -7.94 -41.01 48.40
C MET A 1 -7.38 -40.89 46.99
N ARG A 2 -6.62 -41.86 46.44
CA ARG A 2 -6.05 -41.78 45.07
C ARG A 2 -7.04 -41.74 43.89
N ARG A 3 -8.26 -42.28 44.02
CA ARG A 3 -9.32 -42.19 42.99
C ARG A 3 -9.96 -40.79 42.91
N LEU A 4 -10.07 -40.07 44.04
CA LEU A 4 -10.62 -38.71 44.08
C LEU A 4 -9.69 -37.70 43.38
N LEU A 5 -8.36 -37.84 43.57
CA LEU A 5 -7.37 -36.99 42.88
C LEU A 5 -7.37 -37.18 41.35
N ARG A 6 -7.64 -38.39 40.84
CA ARG A 6 -7.69 -38.64 39.39
C ARG A 6 -8.93 -38.06 38.73
N VAL A 7 -10.08 -38.10 39.40
CA VAL A 7 -11.34 -37.50 38.91
C VAL A 7 -11.24 -35.97 38.89
N CYS A 8 -10.60 -35.37 39.90
CA CYS A 8 -10.37 -33.93 39.95
C CYS A 8 -9.40 -33.47 38.86
N GLY A 9 -8.35 -34.26 38.58
CA GLY A 9 -7.40 -34.00 37.48
C GLY A 9 -8.06 -34.04 36.09
N TRP A 10 -8.95 -35.00 35.84
CA TRP A 10 -9.71 -35.08 34.58
C TRP A 10 -10.75 -33.95 34.43
N GLY A 11 -11.40 -33.57 35.52
CA GLY A 11 -12.31 -32.41 35.53
C GLY A 11 -11.59 -31.10 35.19
N LEU A 12 -10.39 -30.89 35.75
CA LEU A 12 -9.56 -29.73 35.45
C LEU A 12 -9.06 -29.72 34.00
N TRP A 13 -8.74 -30.89 33.45
CA TRP A 13 -8.33 -31.06 32.04
C TRP A 13 -9.48 -30.77 31.07
N LEU A 14 -10.70 -31.18 31.40
CA LEU A 14 -11.91 -30.85 30.62
C LEU A 14 -12.24 -29.36 30.69
N LEU A 15 -12.02 -28.69 31.83
CA LEU A 15 -12.19 -27.25 31.99
C LEU A 15 -11.20 -26.43 31.13
N LEU A 16 -9.96 -26.91 30.97
CA LEU A 16 -8.94 -26.24 30.14
C LEU A 16 -9.25 -26.27 28.64
N LEU A 17 -10.02 -27.26 28.16
CA LEU A 17 -10.36 -27.40 26.74
C LEU A 17 -11.50 -26.47 26.27
N VAL A 18 -12.26 -25.85 27.19
CA VAL A 18 -13.42 -25.01 26.86
C VAL A 18 -13.10 -23.49 26.91
N ALA A 19 -11.85 -23.12 27.23
CA ALA A 19 -11.48 -21.73 27.50
C ALA A 19 -11.28 -20.82 26.26
N CYS A 20 -11.36 -21.34 25.04
CA CYS A 20 -11.18 -20.54 23.83
C CYS A 20 -12.50 -19.95 23.31
N ARG A 21 -12.95 -18.83 23.89
CA ARG A 21 -13.99 -17.99 23.27
C ARG A 21 -13.30 -16.85 22.51
N ARG A 22 -13.32 -16.90 21.17
CA ARG A 22 -12.82 -15.79 20.34
C ARG A 22 -13.78 -14.60 20.53
N PRO A 23 -13.31 -13.44 21.01
CA PRO A 23 -14.16 -12.27 21.13
C PRO A 23 -14.51 -11.73 19.73
N ASP A 24 -15.77 -11.41 19.54
CA ASP A 24 -16.31 -10.81 18.31
C ASP A 24 -16.27 -9.29 18.47
N TYR A 25 -15.25 -8.65 17.91
CA TYR A 25 -15.11 -7.19 17.92
C TYR A 25 -15.42 -6.64 16.53
N PRO A 26 -16.07 -5.48 16.43
CA PRO A 26 -16.21 -4.79 15.15
C PRO A 26 -14.81 -4.46 14.61
N TYR A 27 -14.51 -4.92 13.39
CA TYR A 27 -13.27 -4.61 12.70
C TYR A 27 -13.52 -3.56 11.62
N VAL A 28 -12.61 -2.58 11.51
CA VAL A 28 -12.62 -1.57 10.46
C VAL A 28 -11.54 -1.94 9.44
N ARG A 29 -11.94 -2.14 8.18
CA ARG A 29 -10.96 -2.31 7.10
C ARG A 29 -10.51 -0.93 6.62
N LEU A 30 -9.30 -0.53 7.02
CA LEU A 30 -8.68 0.73 6.57
C LEU A 30 -8.21 0.66 5.11
N ASN A 31 -8.04 -0.55 4.57
CA ASN A 31 -7.69 -0.80 3.19
C ASN A 31 -8.83 -1.55 2.49
N VAL A 32 -10.02 -0.93 2.45
CA VAL A 32 -10.99 -1.30 1.41
C VAL A 32 -10.31 -0.89 0.12
N LYS A 33 -9.88 -1.87 -0.65
CA LYS A 33 -9.31 -1.70 -1.98
C LYS A 33 -10.38 -1.05 -2.85
N ALA A 34 -10.57 0.26 -2.72
CA ALA A 34 -11.00 1.07 -3.83
C ALA A 34 -9.89 0.82 -4.83
N GLU A 35 -10.17 0.01 -5.83
CA GLU A 35 -9.40 0.00 -7.06
C GLU A 35 -9.46 1.44 -7.54
N GLY A 36 -8.53 2.25 -7.03
CA GLY A 36 -8.33 3.60 -7.48
C GLY A 36 -8.03 3.40 -8.94
N ALA A 37 -9.01 3.71 -9.77
CA ALA A 37 -8.83 3.78 -11.19
C ALA A 37 -7.54 4.55 -11.36
N VAL A 38 -6.51 3.89 -11.88
CA VAL A 38 -5.46 4.58 -12.62
C VAL A 38 -6.24 5.58 -13.43
N VAL A 39 -6.11 6.86 -13.10
CA VAL A 39 -6.74 7.94 -13.85
C VAL A 39 -6.01 7.85 -15.17
N ALA A 40 -6.49 6.98 -16.04
CA ALA A 40 -5.98 6.76 -17.36
C ALA A 40 -6.33 8.06 -18.06
N ALA A 41 -5.40 9.02 -17.97
CA ALA A 41 -5.43 10.22 -18.77
C ALA A 41 -5.73 9.75 -20.19
N GLU A 42 -6.81 10.27 -20.75
CA GLU A 42 -7.27 9.95 -22.08
C GLU A 42 -6.05 9.97 -23.00
N ARG A 43 -5.71 8.81 -23.58
CA ARG A 43 -4.49 8.67 -24.38
C ARG A 43 -4.64 9.57 -25.60
N ALA A 44 -4.08 10.78 -25.52
CA ALA A 44 -3.95 11.65 -26.67
C ALA A 44 -3.19 10.85 -27.75
N PRO A 45 -3.72 10.72 -28.98
CA PRO A 45 -3.04 9.98 -30.03
C PRO A 45 -1.70 10.66 -30.34
N GLY A 46 -0.59 9.94 -30.10
CA GLY A 46 0.74 10.34 -30.57
C GLY A 46 1.89 10.27 -29.57
N ARG A 47 1.65 10.26 -28.25
CA ARG A 47 2.74 10.23 -27.24
C ARG A 47 2.40 9.38 -26.01
N LEU A 48 3.33 8.50 -25.63
CA LEU A 48 3.25 7.72 -24.38
C LEU A 48 3.25 8.67 -23.18
N PRO A 49 2.51 8.42 -22.10
CA PRO A 49 2.52 9.28 -20.91
C PRO A 49 3.84 9.17 -20.14
N LEU A 50 4.29 10.25 -19.51
CA LEU A 50 5.35 10.22 -18.49
C LEU A 50 4.74 9.73 -17.18
N ARG A 51 5.18 8.56 -16.72
CA ARG A 51 4.65 7.91 -15.52
C ARG A 51 5.43 8.37 -14.29
N VAL A 52 4.81 9.17 -13.44
CA VAL A 52 5.42 9.75 -12.26
C VAL A 52 4.90 9.04 -11.01
N ALA A 53 5.76 8.34 -10.30
CA ALA A 53 5.43 7.70 -9.03
C ALA A 53 5.73 8.64 -7.86
N ILE A 54 4.81 8.74 -6.90
CA ILE A 54 5.00 9.56 -5.69
C ILE A 54 4.78 8.68 -4.46
N ALA A 55 5.75 8.72 -3.55
CA ALA A 55 5.69 7.92 -2.35
C ALA A 55 4.57 8.36 -1.38
N ALA A 56 3.98 7.37 -0.69
CA ALA A 56 2.90 7.59 0.27
C ALA A 56 3.42 8.20 1.58
N VAL A 57 3.55 9.53 1.59
CA VAL A 57 3.83 10.33 2.79
C VAL A 57 2.55 10.93 3.37
N ILE A 58 1.61 11.29 2.50
CA ILE A 58 0.31 11.88 2.83
C ILE A 58 -0.82 11.11 2.14
N SER A 59 -2.08 11.45 2.44
CA SER A 59 -3.23 10.73 1.89
C SER A 59 -3.28 10.82 0.36
N PRO A 60 -3.82 9.81 -0.35
CA PRO A 60 -3.82 9.79 -1.82
C PRO A 60 -4.48 11.02 -2.46
N LYS A 61 -5.53 11.55 -1.80
CA LYS A 61 -6.19 12.79 -2.21
C LYS A 61 -5.28 14.00 -2.02
N ALA A 62 -4.65 14.13 -0.85
CA ALA A 62 -3.74 15.25 -0.57
C ALA A 62 -2.52 15.22 -1.51
N THR A 63 -1.99 14.04 -1.84
CA THR A 63 -0.94 13.88 -2.85
C THR A 63 -1.42 14.37 -4.21
N PHE A 64 -2.59 13.93 -4.68
CA PHE A 64 -3.15 14.39 -5.95
C PHE A 64 -3.32 15.90 -5.99
N ASP A 65 -3.93 16.49 -4.96
CA ASP A 65 -4.18 17.94 -4.89
C ASP A 65 -2.85 18.73 -4.85
N THR A 66 -1.83 18.23 -4.13
CA THR A 66 -0.53 18.91 -3.97
C THR A 66 0.33 18.83 -5.22
N TYR A 67 0.36 17.68 -5.90
CA TYR A 67 1.28 17.46 -7.01
C TYR A 67 0.67 17.73 -8.39
N SER A 68 -0.66 17.79 -8.53
CA SER A 68 -1.32 18.09 -9.81
C SER A 68 -0.76 19.32 -10.53
N PRO A 69 -0.51 20.48 -9.86
CA PRO A 69 0.07 21.64 -10.55
C PRO A 69 1.45 21.38 -11.17
N LEU A 70 2.28 20.56 -10.53
CA LEU A 70 3.59 20.15 -11.05
C LEU A 70 3.42 19.22 -12.26
N LEU A 71 2.52 18.24 -12.15
CA LEU A 71 2.26 17.29 -13.24
C LEU A 71 1.69 18.01 -14.48
N ASP A 72 0.79 18.97 -14.28
CA ASP A 72 0.23 19.82 -15.34
C ASP A 72 1.29 20.72 -15.99
N TYR A 73 2.24 21.23 -15.20
CA TYR A 73 3.39 21.96 -15.72
C TYR A 73 4.27 21.06 -16.59
N LEU A 74 4.63 19.86 -16.10
CA LEU A 74 5.42 18.89 -16.86
C LEU A 74 4.71 18.49 -18.15
N ALA A 75 3.39 18.26 -18.10
CA ALA A 75 2.62 17.86 -19.27
C ALA A 75 2.67 18.91 -20.38
N ARG A 76 2.49 20.19 -20.02
CA ARG A 76 2.56 21.32 -20.95
C ARG A 76 3.97 21.57 -21.46
N TYR A 77 4.97 21.52 -20.58
CA TYR A 77 6.36 21.82 -20.95
C TYR A 77 6.96 20.74 -21.86
N LEU A 78 6.60 19.48 -21.64
CA LEU A 78 7.10 18.35 -22.42
C LEU A 78 6.24 18.03 -23.65
N ASP A 79 5.10 18.71 -23.82
CA ASP A 79 4.09 18.39 -24.84
C ASP A 79 3.73 16.89 -24.84
N ARG A 80 3.58 16.31 -23.64
CA ARG A 80 3.43 14.87 -23.38
C ARG A 80 2.46 14.65 -22.22
N PRO A 81 1.53 13.68 -22.28
CA PRO A 81 0.67 13.36 -21.13
C PRO A 81 1.50 12.96 -19.90
N VAL A 82 1.02 13.22 -18.69
CA VAL A 82 1.67 12.83 -17.43
C VAL A 82 0.67 12.03 -16.60
N GLU A 83 1.10 10.87 -16.09
CA GLU A 83 0.28 9.97 -15.27
C GLU A 83 0.85 9.88 -13.87
N LEU A 84 0.01 10.11 -12.85
CA LEU A 84 0.38 9.94 -11.44
C LEU A 84 0.15 8.49 -10.99
N LEU A 85 1.23 7.82 -10.58
CA LEU A 85 1.19 6.50 -9.98
C LEU A 85 1.30 6.61 -8.45
N GLN A 86 0.30 6.10 -7.73
CA GLN A 86 0.28 6.06 -6.26
C GLN A 86 0.23 4.61 -5.76
N ARG A 87 1.01 4.33 -4.72
CA ARG A 87 1.02 3.05 -4.02
C ARG A 87 1.09 3.26 -2.50
N PRO A 88 0.43 2.41 -1.70
CA PRO A 88 0.44 2.51 -0.25
C PRO A 88 1.82 2.47 0.42
N THR A 89 2.83 1.84 -0.19
CA THR A 89 4.13 1.61 0.46
C THR A 89 5.32 2.04 -0.39
N TYR A 90 6.43 2.37 0.26
CA TYR A 90 7.71 2.67 -0.42
C TYR A 90 8.20 1.49 -1.24
N ALA A 91 8.09 0.26 -0.72
CA ALA A 91 8.50 -0.95 -1.45
C ALA A 91 7.75 -1.10 -2.77
N GLU A 92 6.45 -0.84 -2.81
CA GLU A 92 5.67 -0.88 -4.05
C GLU A 92 6.06 0.24 -5.03
N ILE A 93 6.42 1.43 -4.53
CA ILE A 93 6.92 2.52 -5.38
C ILE A 93 8.30 2.17 -5.95
N ASN A 94 9.20 1.64 -5.12
CA ASN A 94 10.52 1.18 -5.55
C ASN A 94 10.38 0.08 -6.61
N GLU A 95 9.44 -0.85 -6.43
CA GLU A 95 9.17 -1.89 -7.42
C GLU A 95 8.71 -1.31 -8.76
N LEU A 96 7.88 -0.25 -8.76
CA LEU A 96 7.50 0.44 -10.00
C LEU A 96 8.71 1.04 -10.71
N LEU A 97 9.65 1.63 -9.97
CA LEU A 97 10.88 2.19 -10.52
C LEU A 97 11.81 1.10 -11.05
N ARG A 98 12.06 0.07 -10.24
CA ARG A 98 12.92 -1.08 -10.56
C ARG A 98 12.50 -1.81 -11.83
N THR A 99 11.19 -1.97 -12.01
CA THR A 99 10.62 -2.68 -13.18
C THR A 99 10.39 -1.77 -14.38
N GLY A 100 10.73 -0.48 -14.30
CA GLY A 100 10.45 0.49 -15.35
C GLY A 100 8.96 0.72 -15.60
N GLN A 101 8.11 0.42 -14.62
CA GLN A 101 6.68 0.76 -14.65
C GLN A 101 6.43 2.24 -14.33
N ALA A 102 7.35 2.89 -13.61
CA ALA A 102 7.42 4.34 -13.45
C ALA A 102 8.67 4.89 -14.15
N ASP A 103 8.55 6.08 -14.75
CA ASP A 103 9.66 6.76 -15.43
C ASP A 103 10.44 7.69 -14.49
N VAL A 104 9.74 8.27 -13.50
CA VAL A 104 10.29 9.20 -12.51
C VAL A 104 9.66 8.92 -11.15
N GLY A 105 10.44 8.99 -10.07
CA GLY A 105 9.98 8.80 -8.69
C GLY A 105 10.28 9.99 -7.78
N PHE A 106 9.26 10.47 -7.05
CA PHE A 106 9.43 11.34 -5.89
C PHE A 106 9.39 10.48 -4.63
N ILE A 107 10.56 10.10 -4.14
CA ILE A 107 10.73 9.19 -3.00
C ILE A 107 11.57 9.82 -1.89
N CYS A 108 11.37 9.36 -0.66
CA CYS A 108 12.17 9.80 0.48
C CYS A 108 13.58 9.22 0.41
N GLY A 109 14.57 9.94 0.95
CA GLY A 109 15.98 9.52 0.88
C GLY A 109 16.25 8.12 1.46
N GLY A 110 15.55 7.72 2.53
CA GLY A 110 15.65 6.36 3.07
C GLY A 110 15.16 5.28 2.08
N ALA A 111 14.01 5.50 1.46
CA ALA A 111 13.45 4.59 0.46
C ALA A 111 14.33 4.52 -0.81
N PHE A 112 14.96 5.62 -1.19
CA PHE A 112 15.96 5.63 -2.27
C PHE A 112 17.15 4.74 -1.94
N VAL A 113 17.76 4.90 -0.77
CA VAL A 113 18.91 4.08 -0.35
C VAL A 113 18.54 2.59 -0.24
N GLU A 114 17.33 2.28 0.19
CA GLU A 114 16.81 0.91 0.24
C GLU A 114 16.66 0.33 -1.17
N GLY A 115 16.00 1.06 -2.09
CA GLY A 115 15.84 0.64 -3.48
C GLY A 115 17.17 0.43 -4.20
N GLU A 116 18.13 1.35 -4.04
CA GLU A 116 19.48 1.23 -4.63
C GLU A 116 20.24 -0.02 -4.15
N ARG A 117 19.95 -0.50 -2.94
CA ARG A 117 20.56 -1.75 -2.42
C ARG A 117 19.88 -3.00 -2.97
N GLU A 118 18.62 -2.91 -3.35
CA GLU A 118 17.82 -4.00 -3.91
C GLU A 118 18.03 -4.18 -5.42
N GLY A 119 18.41 -3.11 -6.13
CA GLY A 119 18.68 -3.07 -7.57
C GLY A 119 17.44 -2.68 -8.38
#